data_AF-A0A964QMM3-F1
#
_entry.id   AF-A0A964QMM3-F1
#
_cell.length_a   1.000
_cell.length_b   1.000
_cell.length_c   1.000
_cell.angle_alpha   90.00
_cell.angle_beta   90.00
_cell.angle_gamma   90.00
#
_symmetry.space_group_name_H-M   'P 1'
#
loop_
_entity.id
_entity.type
_entity.pdbx_description
1 polymer ?
#
loop_
_entity_poly.entity_id
_entity_poly.type
_entity_poly.pdbx_seq_one_letter_code
_entity_poly.pdbx_strand_id
1 'polypeptide(L)'
;MEALTGVERIGNILRRKPADRIGLYEHFWGDTLKVWQEQGQVRPEEDLALHFGFDLSTCWAFNMVARLDFVPQVLEETEETVLTRDGNGAVLRRHKLHSSTPEHVDFEVKERPAWEEGIKPMLKPEPRRVDFDGYRQAEEECRKHQRFFCWSGINSFELMHPVCGHEYMLMGMALDPDWVRDMADTYAELTINLMEILFAQEGKPDGIWFYEDMGFKERPFMSPDMYRELLHSHYHRVPDLSYYLDEGLRLGKY
;
A
#
# COMPACT_ATOMS: atom_id res chain seq x y z
N MET A 1 23.55 7.31 -26.45
CA MET A 1 23.33 6.23 -25.46
C MET A 1 22.36 5.26 -26.10
N GLU A 2 22.58 3.95 -26.00
CA GLU A 2 21.60 2.96 -26.49
C GLU A 2 20.33 3.01 -25.63
N ALA A 3 19.19 2.62 -26.20
CA ALA A 3 17.92 2.59 -25.50
C ALA A 3 17.91 1.47 -24.46
N LEU A 4 17.55 1.80 -23.22
CA LEU A 4 17.46 0.85 -22.11
C LEU A 4 16.08 0.19 -22.04
N THR A 5 16.00 -1.01 -21.47
CA THR A 5 14.73 -1.59 -21.01
C THR A 5 14.19 -0.87 -19.77
N GLY A 6 12.93 -1.11 -19.39
CA GLY A 6 12.37 -0.59 -18.14
C GLY A 6 13.16 -1.08 -16.91
N VAL A 7 13.51 -2.38 -16.90
CA VAL A 7 14.35 -2.98 -15.86
C VAL A 7 15.69 -2.25 -15.71
N GLU A 8 16.43 -2.06 -16.81
CA GLU A 8 17.73 -1.37 -16.79
C GLU A 8 17.60 0.10 -16.43
N ARG A 9 16.59 0.80 -16.99
CA ARG A 9 16.37 2.23 -16.79
C ARG A 9 16.06 2.53 -15.32
N ILE A 10 15.06 1.86 -14.76
CA ILE A 10 14.67 2.05 -13.35
C ILE A 10 15.78 1.55 -12.43
N GLY A 11 16.38 0.39 -12.74
CA GLY A 11 17.49 -0.16 -11.98
C GLY A 11 18.73 0.75 -11.92
N ASN A 12 19.02 1.48 -13.01
CA ASN A 12 20.10 2.47 -13.03
C ASN A 12 19.72 3.73 -12.25
N ILE A 13 18.49 4.25 -12.43
CA ILE A 13 18.01 5.44 -11.73
C ILE A 13 18.07 5.23 -10.20
N LEU A 14 17.55 4.12 -9.70
CA LEU A 14 17.55 3.80 -8.26
C LEU A 14 18.97 3.65 -7.70
N ARG A 15 19.90 3.13 -8.51
CA ARG A 15 21.33 3.00 -8.15
C ARG A 15 22.17 4.24 -8.47
N ARG A 16 21.53 5.36 -8.86
CA ARG A 16 22.19 6.64 -9.22
C ARG A 16 23.24 6.48 -10.33
N LYS A 17 23.00 5.57 -11.28
CA LYS A 17 23.81 5.37 -12.49
C LYS A 17 23.18 6.12 -13.68
N PRO A 18 23.94 6.42 -14.75
CA PRO A 18 23.38 7.00 -15.96
C PRO A 18 22.26 6.16 -16.56
N ALA A 19 21.20 6.82 -17.02
CA ALA A 19 20.10 6.23 -17.78
C ALA A 19 19.87 7.03 -19.07
N ASP A 20 19.25 6.42 -20.06
CA ASP A 20 18.97 7.03 -21.36
C ASP A 20 17.87 8.12 -21.28
N ARG A 21 16.91 7.96 -20.35
CA ARG A 21 15.90 8.96 -19.97
C ARG A 21 15.37 8.71 -18.55
N ILE A 22 14.55 9.63 -18.05
CA ILE A 22 13.78 9.43 -16.81
C ILE A 22 12.77 8.29 -17.01
N GLY A 23 12.63 7.43 -16.00
CA GLY A 23 11.65 6.35 -15.98
C GLY A 23 10.23 6.87 -15.83
N LEU A 24 9.28 6.20 -16.49
CA LEU A 24 7.87 6.58 -16.54
C LEU A 24 6.99 5.56 -15.81
N TYR A 25 6.14 6.08 -14.94
CA TYR A 25 5.08 5.34 -14.25
C TYR A 25 3.96 6.32 -13.87
N GLU A 26 2.72 5.84 -13.89
CA GLU A 26 1.57 6.58 -13.38
C GLU A 26 0.49 5.60 -12.90
N HIS A 27 -0.36 6.04 -11.97
CA HIS A 27 -1.53 5.32 -11.51
C HIS A 27 -2.80 6.18 -11.72
N PHE A 28 -3.72 5.67 -12.55
CA PHE A 28 -4.95 6.39 -12.88
C PHE A 28 -6.13 5.90 -12.06
N TRP A 29 -7.06 6.81 -11.75
CA TRP A 29 -8.35 6.45 -11.17
C TRP A 29 -9.21 5.71 -12.19
N GLY A 30 -10.06 4.79 -11.71
CA GLY A 30 -10.98 4.03 -12.56
C GLY A 30 -11.91 4.93 -13.38
N ASP A 31 -12.34 6.07 -12.81
CA ASP A 31 -13.16 7.06 -13.52
C ASP A 31 -12.42 7.67 -14.71
N THR A 32 -11.12 7.92 -14.60
CA THR A 32 -10.29 8.41 -15.73
C THR A 32 -10.24 7.37 -16.84
N LEU A 33 -9.99 6.10 -16.51
CA LEU A 33 -9.99 5.01 -17.48
C LEU A 33 -11.36 4.88 -18.17
N LYS A 34 -12.45 4.94 -17.41
CA LYS A 34 -13.82 4.88 -17.95
C LYS A 34 -14.07 5.98 -18.97
N VAL A 35 -13.70 7.23 -18.66
CA VAL A 35 -13.85 8.36 -19.58
C VAL A 35 -13.04 8.14 -20.87
N TRP A 36 -11.79 7.68 -20.78
CA TRP A 36 -10.97 7.41 -21.95
C TRP A 36 -11.54 6.28 -22.83
N GLN A 37 -12.13 5.25 -22.22
CA GLN A 37 -12.80 4.17 -22.94
C GLN A 37 -14.08 4.65 -23.64
N GLU A 38 -14.91 5.45 -22.98
CA GLU A 38 -16.12 6.05 -23.57
C GLU A 38 -15.79 6.98 -24.74
N GLN A 39 -14.64 7.67 -24.69
CA GLN A 39 -14.13 8.52 -25.77
C GLN A 39 -13.42 7.74 -26.89
N GLY A 40 -13.31 6.41 -26.77
CA GLY A 40 -12.62 5.56 -27.73
C GLY A 40 -11.10 5.77 -27.82
N GLN A 41 -10.50 6.38 -26.80
CA GLN A 41 -9.05 6.61 -26.74
C GLN A 41 -8.28 5.38 -26.24
N VAL A 42 -8.94 4.55 -25.42
CA VAL A 42 -8.39 3.31 -24.84
C VAL A 42 -9.41 2.19 -25.03
N ARG A 43 -8.98 1.00 -25.44
CA ARG A 43 -9.89 -0.16 -25.54
C ARG A 43 -10.13 -0.81 -24.17
N PRO A 44 -11.29 -1.46 -23.93
CA PRO A 44 -11.61 -2.09 -22.65
C PRO A 44 -10.55 -3.06 -22.10
N GLU A 45 -9.89 -3.80 -22.99
CA GLU A 45 -8.89 -4.82 -22.69
C GLU A 45 -7.43 -4.33 -22.77
N GLU A 46 -7.22 -3.05 -23.02
CA GLU A 46 -5.89 -2.49 -23.26
C GLU A 46 -5.12 -2.27 -21.96
N ASP A 47 -3.89 -2.81 -21.88
CA ASP A 47 -2.96 -2.52 -20.79
C ASP A 47 -2.44 -1.09 -20.92
N LEU A 48 -2.84 -0.21 -20.00
CA LEU A 48 -2.39 1.18 -19.96
C LEU A 48 -0.87 1.30 -19.83
N ALA A 49 -0.21 0.38 -19.13
CA ALA A 49 1.23 0.38 -19.00
C ALA A 49 1.92 0.08 -20.34
N LEU A 50 1.28 -0.67 -21.24
CA LEU A 50 1.76 -0.81 -22.62
C LEU A 50 1.38 0.40 -23.47
N HIS A 51 0.15 0.89 -23.35
CA HIS A 51 -0.35 2.03 -24.11
C HIS A 51 0.52 3.28 -23.94
N PHE A 52 0.91 3.58 -22.70
CA PHE A 52 1.75 4.74 -22.37
C PHE A 52 3.24 4.43 -22.27
N GLY A 53 3.65 3.17 -22.47
CA GLY A 53 5.07 2.77 -22.44
C GLY A 53 5.72 2.94 -21.06
N PHE A 54 5.05 2.48 -20.00
CA PHE A 54 5.58 2.53 -18.64
C PHE A 54 6.81 1.62 -18.48
N ASP A 55 7.74 2.09 -17.66
CA ASP A 55 9.00 1.40 -17.39
C ASP A 55 8.93 0.48 -16.18
N LEU A 56 7.88 0.60 -15.35
CA LEU A 56 7.66 -0.23 -14.18
C LEU A 56 6.17 -0.54 -13.99
N SER A 57 5.89 -1.58 -13.22
CA SER A 57 4.55 -1.89 -12.73
C SER A 57 4.62 -2.39 -11.30
N THR A 58 3.51 -2.29 -10.59
CA THR A 58 3.39 -2.55 -9.16
C THR A 58 2.34 -3.61 -8.88
N CYS A 59 2.56 -4.48 -7.90
CA CYS A 59 1.56 -5.42 -7.41
C CYS A 59 1.48 -5.39 -5.88
N TRP A 60 0.31 -5.04 -5.34
CA TRP A 60 0.01 -5.22 -3.93
C TRP A 60 -0.76 -6.52 -3.73
N ALA A 61 -0.05 -7.52 -3.23
CA ALA A 61 -0.55 -8.89 -3.10
C ALA A 61 -1.14 -9.23 -1.73
N PHE A 62 -1.33 -8.27 -0.80
CA PHE A 62 -1.68 -8.58 0.60
C PHE A 62 -3.07 -8.08 0.99
N ASN A 63 -3.86 -8.97 1.61
CA ASN A 63 -5.08 -8.60 2.32
C ASN A 63 -4.78 -8.32 3.80
N MET A 64 -4.81 -7.04 4.15
CA MET A 64 -4.50 -6.53 5.49
C MET A 64 -5.75 -6.32 6.37
N VAL A 65 -6.93 -6.75 5.91
CA VAL A 65 -8.15 -6.71 6.72
C VAL A 65 -8.02 -7.66 7.91
N ALA A 66 -8.42 -7.21 9.09
CA ALA A 66 -8.30 -7.97 10.33
C ALA A 66 -9.13 -9.27 10.26
N ARG A 67 -10.45 -9.15 10.07
CA ARG A 67 -11.38 -10.29 9.95
C ARG A 67 -11.57 -10.67 8.48
N LEU A 68 -10.68 -11.54 7.97
CA LEU A 68 -10.64 -11.92 6.55
C LEU A 68 -11.94 -12.52 6.00
N ASP A 69 -12.65 -13.31 6.80
CA ASP A 69 -13.89 -13.97 6.40
C ASP A 69 -15.14 -13.12 6.68
N PHE A 70 -14.95 -11.86 7.11
CA PHE A 70 -16.05 -10.95 7.37
C PHE A 70 -16.69 -10.48 6.07
N VAL A 71 -17.99 -10.71 5.95
CA VAL A 71 -18.78 -10.19 4.84
C VAL A 71 -19.24 -8.78 5.21
N PRO A 72 -18.88 -7.74 4.44
CA PRO A 72 -19.30 -6.37 4.71
C PRO A 72 -20.82 -6.26 4.91
N GLN A 73 -21.23 -5.53 5.94
CA GLN A 73 -22.64 -5.37 6.30
C GLN A 73 -23.14 -4.02 5.82
N VAL A 74 -24.19 -3.99 4.99
CA VAL A 74 -24.87 -2.76 4.60
C VAL A 74 -25.71 -2.27 5.77
N LEU A 75 -25.44 -1.05 6.24
CA LEU A 75 -26.17 -0.41 7.33
C LEU A 75 -27.22 0.58 6.79
N GLU A 76 -26.91 1.22 5.67
CA GLU A 76 -27.76 2.18 4.99
C GLU A 76 -27.40 2.16 3.50
N GLU A 77 -28.39 2.26 2.62
CA GLU A 77 -28.17 2.41 1.20
C GLU A 77 -29.18 3.40 0.61
N THR A 78 -28.67 4.35 -0.17
CA THR A 78 -29.44 5.33 -0.92
C THR A 78 -29.17 5.17 -2.41
N GLU A 79 -29.80 6.01 -3.23
CA GLU A 79 -29.50 6.07 -4.66
C GLU A 79 -28.03 6.48 -4.92
N GLU A 80 -27.47 7.34 -4.07
CA GLU A 80 -26.14 7.94 -4.28
C GLU A 80 -25.03 7.32 -3.44
N THR A 81 -25.36 6.74 -2.28
CA THR A 81 -24.35 6.28 -1.32
C THR A 81 -24.69 4.93 -0.70
N VAL A 82 -23.66 4.24 -0.21
CA VAL A 82 -23.79 3.03 0.61
C VAL A 82 -22.94 3.18 1.86
N LEU A 83 -23.52 2.90 3.02
CA LEU A 83 -22.86 2.83 4.31
C LEU A 83 -22.63 1.37 4.66
N THR A 84 -21.37 0.98 4.82
CA THR A 84 -21.02 -0.40 5.18
C THR A 84 -20.15 -0.46 6.41
N ARG A 85 -20.32 -1.53 7.19
CA ARG A 85 -19.31 -1.99 8.15
C ARG A 85 -18.42 -3.03 7.48
N ASP A 86 -17.11 -2.92 7.60
CA ASP A 86 -16.14 -3.85 7.03
C ASP A 86 -15.48 -4.78 8.07
N GLY A 87 -14.55 -5.63 7.61
CA GLY A 87 -13.83 -6.60 8.44
C GLY A 87 -12.80 -6.00 9.39
N ASN A 88 -12.54 -4.70 9.32
CA ASN A 88 -11.76 -3.95 10.32
C ASN A 88 -12.65 -3.35 11.42
N GLY A 89 -13.98 -3.50 11.30
CA GLY A 89 -14.93 -2.84 12.19
C GLY A 89 -15.14 -1.35 11.85
N ALA A 90 -14.62 -0.88 10.72
CA ALA A 90 -14.85 0.48 10.26
C ALA A 90 -16.22 0.61 9.61
N VAL A 91 -16.91 1.71 9.89
CA VAL A 91 -18.18 2.09 9.27
C VAL A 91 -17.89 3.24 8.31
N LEU A 92 -18.01 2.95 7.02
CA LEU A 92 -17.55 3.82 5.94
C LEU A 92 -18.67 4.07 4.93
N ARG A 93 -18.88 5.34 4.55
CA ARG A 93 -19.82 5.71 3.49
C ARG A 93 -19.07 5.92 2.19
N ARG A 94 -19.57 5.33 1.11
CA ARG A 94 -19.00 5.47 -0.25
C ARG A 94 -20.05 5.96 -1.23
N HIS A 95 -19.61 6.76 -2.19
CA HIS A 95 -20.43 7.14 -3.34
C HIS A 95 -20.58 5.96 -4.32
N LYS A 96 -21.78 5.79 -4.86
CA LYS A 96 -22.11 4.78 -5.88
C LYS A 96 -21.90 5.28 -7.31
N LEU A 97 -21.88 6.59 -7.49
CA LEU A 97 -21.95 7.24 -8.81
C LEU A 97 -20.59 7.71 -9.35
N HIS A 98 -19.59 7.83 -8.49
CA HIS A 98 -18.25 8.28 -8.84
C HIS A 98 -17.23 7.82 -7.80
N SER A 99 -15.96 7.81 -8.20
CA SER A 99 -14.86 7.47 -7.31
C SER A 99 -14.53 8.62 -6.37
N SER A 100 -14.38 8.33 -5.09
CA SER A 100 -13.97 9.26 -4.04
C SER A 100 -13.37 8.48 -2.87
N THR A 101 -12.66 9.19 -1.98
CA THR A 101 -12.30 8.61 -0.69
C THR A 101 -13.56 8.39 0.14
N PRO A 102 -13.65 7.28 0.91
CA PRO A 102 -14.80 7.03 1.76
C PRO A 102 -14.91 8.07 2.88
N GLU A 103 -16.13 8.39 3.28
CA GLU A 103 -16.38 9.12 4.52
C GLU A 103 -16.21 8.19 5.71
N HIS A 104 -15.44 8.63 6.70
CA HIS A 104 -15.21 7.93 7.95
C HIS A 104 -16.33 8.22 8.94
N VAL A 105 -17.28 7.29 9.10
CA VAL A 105 -18.49 7.50 9.91
C VAL A 105 -18.32 7.01 11.35
N ASP A 106 -17.79 5.81 11.54
CA ASP A 106 -17.51 5.26 12.88
C ASP A 106 -16.44 4.16 12.82
N PHE A 107 -15.85 3.82 13.97
CA PHE A 107 -14.84 2.76 14.10
C PHE A 107 -15.08 1.93 15.36
N GLU A 108 -14.86 0.61 15.25
CA GLU A 108 -14.86 -0.28 16.43
C GLU A 108 -13.69 0.04 17.37
N VAL A 109 -12.52 0.39 16.81
CA VAL A 109 -11.34 0.75 17.59
C VAL A 109 -11.28 2.26 17.79
N LYS A 110 -11.56 2.72 19.01
CA LYS A 110 -11.46 4.12 19.43
C LYS A 110 -10.36 4.36 20.46
N GLU A 111 -9.98 3.29 21.15
CA GLU A 111 -8.99 3.27 22.23
C GLU A 111 -8.25 1.92 22.23
N ARG A 112 -7.13 1.87 22.95
CA ARG A 112 -6.23 0.71 23.06
C ARG A 112 -6.92 -0.64 23.35
N PRO A 113 -7.88 -0.77 24.30
CA PRO A 113 -8.43 -2.09 24.62
C PRO A 113 -9.15 -2.76 23.43
N ALA A 114 -9.87 -1.98 22.62
CA ALA A 114 -10.56 -2.51 21.43
C ALA A 114 -9.57 -3.03 20.37
N TRP A 115 -8.40 -2.40 20.26
CA TRP A 115 -7.31 -2.89 19.43
C TRP A 115 -6.72 -4.21 19.97
N GLU A 116 -6.35 -4.25 21.25
CA GLU A 116 -5.66 -5.37 21.88
C GLU A 116 -6.53 -6.65 21.92
N GLU A 117 -7.82 -6.49 22.22
CA GLU A 117 -8.76 -7.61 22.38
C GLU A 117 -9.42 -7.99 21.05
N GLY A 118 -9.67 -7.01 20.17
CA GLY A 118 -10.50 -7.18 18.97
C GLY A 118 -9.73 -7.41 17.68
N ILE A 119 -8.82 -6.49 17.34
CA ILE A 119 -8.19 -6.43 16.01
C ILE A 119 -6.83 -7.13 16.00
N LYS A 120 -5.94 -6.80 16.94
CA LYS A 120 -4.57 -7.33 17.00
C LYS A 120 -4.51 -8.87 16.93
N PRO A 121 -5.35 -9.64 17.65
CA PRO A 121 -5.28 -11.10 17.62
C PRO A 121 -5.63 -11.72 16.25
N MET A 122 -6.28 -10.96 15.37
CA MET A 122 -6.69 -11.43 14.04
C MET A 122 -5.59 -11.24 12.98
N LEU A 123 -4.64 -10.33 13.22
CA LEU A 123 -3.57 -9.94 12.29
C LEU A 123 -2.39 -10.93 12.29
N LYS A 124 -2.66 -12.17 11.87
CA LYS A 124 -1.67 -13.26 11.78
C LYS A 124 -1.12 -13.41 10.36
N PRO A 125 0.18 -13.72 10.19
CA PRO A 125 0.78 -13.93 8.87
C PRO A 125 0.39 -15.30 8.28
N GLU A 126 -0.79 -15.35 7.68
CA GLU A 126 -1.34 -16.57 7.08
C GLU A 126 -1.22 -16.51 5.55
N PRO A 127 -0.85 -17.61 4.85
CA PRO A 127 -0.76 -17.61 3.38
C PRO A 127 -2.03 -17.16 2.65
N ARG A 128 -3.20 -17.35 3.25
CA ARG A 128 -4.49 -16.88 2.70
C ARG A 128 -4.61 -15.34 2.61
N ARG A 129 -3.68 -14.59 3.21
CA ARG A 129 -3.57 -13.14 3.05
C ARG A 129 -2.85 -12.75 1.76
N VAL A 130 -2.22 -13.70 1.08
CA VAL A 130 -1.35 -13.44 -0.07
C VAL A 130 -2.06 -13.88 -1.36
N ASP A 131 -2.20 -12.95 -2.29
CA ASP A 131 -2.59 -13.22 -3.67
C ASP A 131 -1.36 -13.65 -4.49
N PHE A 132 -0.99 -14.92 -4.35
CA PHE A 132 0.14 -15.51 -5.07
C PHE A 132 -0.06 -15.48 -6.59
N ASP A 133 -1.30 -15.72 -7.05
CA ASP A 133 -1.60 -15.79 -8.47
C ASP A 133 -1.53 -14.40 -9.12
N GLY A 134 -2.07 -13.37 -8.47
CA GLY A 134 -1.96 -11.99 -8.92
C GLY A 134 -0.51 -11.51 -8.97
N TYR A 135 0.30 -11.84 -7.96
CA TYR A 135 1.73 -11.51 -7.95
C TYR A 135 2.48 -12.18 -9.11
N ARG A 136 2.28 -13.49 -9.31
CA ARG A 136 2.93 -14.25 -10.39
C ARG A 136 2.57 -13.72 -11.77
N GLN A 137 1.28 -13.46 -12.02
CA GLN A 137 0.81 -12.91 -13.29
C GLN A 137 1.40 -11.52 -13.55
N ALA A 138 1.45 -10.65 -12.52
CA ALA A 138 2.04 -9.33 -12.65
C ALA A 138 3.53 -9.39 -12.96
N GLU A 139 4.27 -10.30 -12.31
CA GLU A 139 5.69 -10.51 -12.62
C GLU A 139 5.87 -11.01 -14.06
N GLU A 140 5.15 -12.05 -14.47
CA GLU A 140 5.25 -12.64 -15.82
C GLU A 140 5.03 -11.59 -16.92
N GLU A 141 4.01 -10.74 -16.78
CA GLU A 141 3.76 -9.65 -17.73
C GLU A 141 4.88 -8.59 -17.70
N CYS A 142 5.45 -8.27 -16.55
CA CYS A 142 6.62 -7.39 -16.47
C CYS A 142 7.84 -8.00 -17.17
N ARG A 143 8.11 -9.29 -16.98
CA ARG A 143 9.23 -9.99 -17.62
C ARG A 143 9.09 -10.02 -19.14
N LYS A 144 7.89 -10.34 -19.64
CA LYS A 144 7.55 -10.35 -21.06
C LYS A 144 7.78 -8.99 -21.73
N HIS A 145 7.50 -7.90 -21.02
CA HIS A 145 7.61 -6.53 -21.53
C HIS A 145 8.87 -5.78 -21.05
N GLN A 146 9.78 -6.47 -20.35
CA GLN A 146 11.01 -5.89 -19.80
C GLN A 146 10.76 -4.63 -18.93
N ARG A 147 9.66 -4.66 -18.17
CA ARG A 147 9.32 -3.64 -17.17
C ARG A 147 9.91 -4.01 -15.82
N PHE A 148 10.32 -3.00 -15.06
CA PHE A 148 10.78 -3.18 -13.68
C PHE A 148 9.59 -3.54 -12.79
N PHE A 149 9.65 -4.69 -12.14
CA PHE A 149 8.55 -5.19 -11.31
C PHE A 149 8.73 -4.81 -9.85
N CYS A 150 7.77 -4.09 -9.29
CA CYS A 150 7.74 -3.74 -7.87
C CYS A 150 6.65 -4.54 -7.15
N TRP A 151 7.01 -5.15 -6.01
CA TRP A 151 6.00 -5.36 -4.98
C TRP A 151 5.60 -3.98 -4.45
N SER A 152 4.31 -3.73 -4.26
CA SER A 152 3.82 -2.50 -3.67
C SER A 152 2.94 -2.73 -2.46
N GLY A 153 2.84 -1.72 -1.61
CA GLY A 153 1.92 -1.72 -0.51
C GLY A 153 1.94 -0.39 0.23
N ILE A 154 1.06 -0.30 1.20
CA ILE A 154 1.07 0.77 2.20
C ILE A 154 1.87 0.33 3.42
N ASN A 155 2.37 1.28 4.21
CA ASN A 155 3.14 0.99 5.40
C ASN A 155 2.30 1.28 6.68
N SER A 156 2.91 1.15 7.85
CA SER A 156 2.23 1.11 9.14
C SER A 156 1.27 2.28 9.40
N PHE A 157 1.59 3.52 9.01
CA PHE A 157 0.68 4.66 9.22
C PHE A 157 -0.63 4.48 8.47
N GLU A 158 -0.54 4.13 7.20
CA GLU A 158 -1.70 3.85 6.35
C GLU A 158 -2.46 2.58 6.75
N LEU A 159 -1.79 1.61 7.38
CA LEU A 159 -2.42 0.37 7.83
C LEU A 159 -3.23 0.55 9.14
N MET A 160 -2.95 1.61 9.91
CA MET A 160 -3.62 1.88 11.18
C MET A 160 -4.96 2.61 11.03
N HIS A 161 -5.05 3.62 10.16
CA HIS A 161 -6.30 4.38 10.03
C HIS A 161 -7.50 3.57 9.52
N PRO A 162 -7.35 2.46 8.74
CA PRO A 162 -8.48 1.60 8.39
C PRO A 162 -9.14 0.90 9.58
N VAL A 163 -8.46 0.78 10.74
CA VAL A 163 -9.04 0.14 11.93
C VAL A 163 -9.60 1.14 12.93
N CYS A 164 -9.01 2.32 13.03
CA CYS A 164 -9.35 3.31 14.06
C CYS A 164 -9.65 4.71 13.53
N GLY A 165 -9.53 4.95 12.23
CA GLY A 165 -9.71 6.27 11.63
C GLY A 165 -8.61 7.27 12.00
N HIS A 166 -8.53 8.35 11.22
CA HIS A 166 -7.53 9.39 11.46
C HIS A 166 -7.72 10.11 12.80
N GLU A 167 -8.96 10.38 13.22
CA GLU A 167 -9.19 11.11 14.47
C GLU A 167 -8.66 10.35 15.69
N TYR A 168 -9.10 9.11 15.90
CA TYR A 168 -8.65 8.32 17.05
C TYR A 168 -7.17 7.95 16.94
N MET A 169 -6.66 7.66 15.74
CA MET A 169 -5.22 7.42 15.52
C MET A 169 -4.38 8.65 15.93
N LEU A 170 -4.71 9.84 15.42
CA LEU A 170 -3.95 11.06 15.69
C LEU A 170 -4.08 11.50 17.16
N MET A 171 -5.26 11.32 17.77
CA MET A 171 -5.42 11.52 19.21
C MET A 171 -4.60 10.52 20.02
N GLY A 172 -4.57 9.25 19.61
CA GLY A 172 -3.71 8.21 20.19
C GLY A 172 -2.23 8.57 20.09
N MET A 173 -1.77 9.11 18.96
CA MET A 173 -0.37 9.55 18.81
C MET A 173 0.03 10.58 19.86
N ALA A 174 -0.90 11.45 20.27
CA ALA A 174 -0.64 12.50 21.25
C ALA A 174 -0.86 12.04 22.71
N LEU A 175 -1.88 11.20 22.96
CA LEU A 175 -2.34 10.85 24.30
C LEU A 175 -1.90 9.47 24.77
N ASP A 176 -1.67 8.54 23.85
CA ASP A 176 -1.23 7.16 24.09
C ASP A 176 -0.27 6.67 22.99
N PRO A 177 0.95 7.24 22.90
CA PRO A 177 1.91 6.92 21.84
C PRO A 177 2.34 5.45 21.82
N ASP A 178 2.32 4.77 22.97
CA ASP A 178 2.66 3.36 23.07
C ASP A 178 1.62 2.47 22.39
N TRP A 179 0.33 2.86 22.40
CA TRP A 179 -0.71 2.15 21.65
C TRP A 179 -0.48 2.28 20.13
N VAL A 180 -0.15 3.48 19.65
CA VAL A 180 0.13 3.68 18.22
C VAL A 180 1.40 2.94 17.80
N ARG A 181 2.43 2.93 18.65
CA ARG A 181 3.63 2.13 18.43
C ARG A 181 3.30 0.64 18.32
N ASP A 182 2.46 0.11 19.21
CA ASP A 182 2.04 -1.29 19.19
C ASP A 182 1.29 -1.66 17.89
N MET A 183 0.41 -0.77 17.42
CA MET A 183 -0.24 -0.94 16.11
C MET A 183 0.77 -0.94 14.97
N ALA A 184 1.68 0.04 14.96
CA ALA A 184 2.70 0.18 13.92
C ALA A 184 3.66 -1.03 13.88
N ASP A 185 4.09 -1.54 15.03
CA ASP A 185 4.93 -2.73 15.17
C ASP A 185 4.19 -3.98 14.67
N THR A 186 2.93 -4.15 15.06
CA THR A 186 2.10 -5.29 14.61
C THR A 186 1.97 -5.33 13.09
N TYR A 187 1.70 -4.19 12.45
CA TYR A 187 1.57 -4.11 11.00
C TYR A 187 2.91 -4.25 10.25
N ALA A 188 4.00 -3.72 10.81
CA ALA A 188 5.33 -3.91 10.25
C ALA A 188 5.73 -5.40 10.28
N GLU A 189 5.51 -6.07 11.42
CA GLU A 189 5.79 -7.51 11.57
C GLU A 189 4.90 -8.36 10.67
N LEU A 190 3.61 -8.04 10.56
CA LEU A 190 2.72 -8.74 9.64
C LEU A 190 3.20 -8.61 8.20
N THR A 191 3.53 -7.39 7.75
CA THR A 191 4.02 -7.12 6.39
C THR A 191 5.30 -7.89 6.10
N ILE A 192 6.27 -7.87 7.01
CA ILE A 192 7.54 -8.60 6.87
C ILE A 192 7.29 -10.10 6.73
N ASN A 193 6.50 -10.68 7.63
CA ASN A 193 6.21 -12.12 7.60
C ASN A 193 5.46 -12.53 6.32
N LEU A 194 4.54 -11.68 5.82
CA LEU A 194 3.84 -11.94 4.56
C LEU A 194 4.77 -11.82 3.34
N MET A 195 5.73 -10.88 3.35
CA MET A 195 6.78 -10.79 2.34
C MET A 195 7.66 -12.04 2.33
N GLU A 196 8.06 -12.53 3.51
CA GLU A 196 8.84 -13.77 3.61
C GLU A 196 8.08 -14.96 3.03
N ILE A 197 6.79 -15.10 3.37
CA ILE A 197 5.91 -16.14 2.80
C ILE A 197 5.83 -16.02 1.27
N LEU A 198 5.54 -14.81 0.76
CA LEU A 198 5.41 -14.56 -0.67
C LEU A 198 6.71 -14.86 -1.42
N PHE A 199 7.82 -14.28 -0.98
CA PHE A 199 9.11 -14.38 -1.69
C PHE A 199 9.74 -15.76 -1.58
N ALA A 200 9.44 -16.53 -0.53
CA ALA A 200 9.85 -17.92 -0.45
C ALA A 200 9.18 -18.79 -1.53
N GLN A 201 7.96 -18.43 -1.94
CA GLN A 201 7.19 -19.20 -2.91
C GLN A 201 7.36 -18.69 -4.36
N GLU A 202 7.22 -17.38 -4.58
CA GLU A 202 7.17 -16.80 -5.93
C GLU A 202 8.48 -16.11 -6.35
N GLY A 203 9.41 -15.91 -5.42
CA GLY A 203 10.63 -15.15 -5.67
C GLY A 203 10.48 -13.65 -5.42
N LYS A 204 11.59 -12.93 -5.60
CA LYS A 204 11.73 -11.51 -5.22
C LYS A 204 11.39 -10.60 -6.40
N PRO A 205 10.75 -9.45 -6.16
CA PRO A 205 10.55 -8.43 -7.18
C PRO A 205 11.87 -7.71 -7.50
N ASP A 206 11.88 -6.88 -8.54
CA ASP A 206 13.04 -6.02 -8.83
C ASP A 206 13.18 -4.88 -7.81
N GLY A 207 12.06 -4.47 -7.20
CA GLY A 207 12.03 -3.48 -6.13
C GLY A 207 10.79 -3.55 -5.25
N ILE A 208 10.79 -2.71 -4.21
CA ILE A 208 9.69 -2.57 -3.26
C ILE A 208 9.25 -1.11 -3.26
N TRP A 209 7.95 -0.88 -3.40
CA TRP A 209 7.34 0.44 -3.40
C TRP A 209 6.37 0.57 -2.22
N PHE A 210 6.71 1.44 -1.26
CA PHE A 210 5.76 1.87 -0.23
C PHE A 210 5.21 3.24 -0.54
N TYR A 211 3.92 3.45 -0.27
CA TYR A 211 3.32 4.78 -0.26
C TYR A 211 2.52 4.98 1.02
N GLU A 212 2.51 6.21 1.52
CA GLU A 212 1.72 6.63 2.67
C GLU A 212 1.34 8.10 2.58
N ASP A 213 0.13 8.43 3.02
CA ASP A 213 -0.40 9.79 3.03
C ASP A 213 -0.25 10.41 4.42
N MET A 214 0.98 10.82 4.72
CA MET A 214 1.29 11.59 5.93
C MET A 214 1.12 13.11 5.75
N GLY A 215 0.61 13.53 4.59
CA GLY A 215 0.53 14.93 4.19
C GLY A 215 -0.71 15.62 4.74
N PHE A 216 -0.55 16.84 5.24
CA PHE A 216 -1.64 17.78 5.42
C PHE A 216 -1.28 19.11 4.77
N LYS A 217 -2.29 19.89 4.36
CA LYS A 217 -2.16 20.99 3.37
C LYS A 217 -0.94 21.90 3.55
N GLU A 218 -0.63 22.28 4.79
CA GLU A 218 0.48 23.21 5.09
C GLU A 218 1.63 22.55 5.88
N ARG A 219 1.42 21.34 6.41
CA ARG A 219 2.37 20.63 7.29
C ARG A 219 1.98 19.15 7.35
N PRO A 220 2.90 18.23 7.67
CA PRO A 220 2.55 16.83 7.92
C PRO A 220 1.60 16.69 9.13
N PHE A 221 0.94 15.54 9.25
CA PHE A 221 0.09 15.24 10.42
C PHE A 221 0.84 15.26 11.76
N MET A 222 2.16 15.07 11.72
CA MET A 222 3.00 14.95 12.89
C MET A 222 4.30 15.75 12.73
N SER A 223 4.93 16.11 13.85
CA SER A 223 6.25 16.73 13.81
C SER A 223 7.30 15.70 13.35
N PRO A 224 8.44 16.15 12.78
CA PRO A 224 9.56 15.25 12.48
C PRO A 224 10.07 14.47 13.70
N ASP A 225 9.91 15.01 14.91
CA ASP A 225 10.30 14.34 16.16
C ASP A 225 9.36 13.19 16.48
N MET A 226 8.04 13.43 16.39
CA MET A 226 7.02 12.40 16.59
C MET A 226 7.12 11.31 15.52
N TYR A 227 7.38 11.66 14.26
CA TYR A 227 7.67 10.68 13.21
C TYR A 227 8.87 9.80 13.57
N ARG A 228 9.99 10.41 14.02
CA ARG A 228 11.20 9.69 14.44
C ARG A 228 10.95 8.76 15.63
N GLU A 229 10.13 9.19 16.55
CA GLU A 229 9.82 8.44 17.75
C GLU A 229 8.86 7.29 17.50
N LEU A 230 7.79 7.52 16.73
CA LEU A 230 6.67 6.59 16.60
C LEU A 230 6.74 5.71 15.37
N LEU A 231 7.30 6.18 14.26
CA LEU A 231 7.17 5.48 12.98
C LEU A 231 8.52 5.14 12.33
N HIS A 232 9.54 5.97 12.51
CA HIS A 232 10.86 5.80 11.86
C HIS A 232 11.51 4.42 12.04
N SER A 233 11.46 3.83 13.24
CA SER A 233 12.00 2.47 13.45
C SER A 233 11.35 1.42 12.55
N HIS A 234 10.06 1.55 12.28
CA HIS A 234 9.28 0.65 11.42
C HIS A 234 9.71 0.79 9.96
N TYR A 235 9.95 2.04 9.50
CA TYR A 235 10.47 2.32 8.17
C TYR A 235 11.91 1.89 7.94
N HIS A 236 12.67 1.48 8.98
CA HIS A 236 13.98 0.85 8.77
C HIS A 236 13.89 -0.67 8.76
N ARG A 237 12.97 -1.27 9.54
CA ARG A 237 12.78 -2.72 9.59
C ARG A 237 12.31 -3.30 8.25
N VAL A 238 11.39 -2.62 7.56
CA VAL A 238 10.79 -3.15 6.32
C VAL A 238 11.73 -2.98 5.10
N PRO A 239 12.43 -1.85 4.90
CA PRO A 239 13.47 -1.72 3.89
C PRO A 239 14.77 -2.45 4.22
N ASP A 240 15.05 -2.82 5.48
CA ASP A 240 16.17 -3.72 5.78
C ASP A 240 16.00 -5.07 5.08
N LEU A 241 14.76 -5.51 4.77
CA LEU A 241 14.57 -6.66 3.87
C LEU A 241 15.15 -6.38 2.49
N SER A 242 14.97 -5.18 1.92
CA SER A 242 15.60 -4.77 0.65
C SER A 242 17.12 -4.60 0.77
N TYR A 243 17.62 -4.21 1.95
CA TYR A 243 19.05 -4.18 2.29
C TYR A 243 19.65 -5.59 2.35
N TYR A 244 18.88 -6.62 2.72
CA TYR A 244 19.26 -8.03 2.59
C TYR A 244 19.15 -8.57 1.15
N LEU A 245 18.53 -7.83 0.21
CA LEU A 245 18.40 -8.25 -1.19
C LEU A 245 19.55 -7.77 -2.09
N ASP A 246 20.25 -6.70 -1.72
CA ASP A 246 21.37 -6.13 -2.49
C ASP A 246 22.45 -5.66 -1.49
N GLU A 247 23.64 -6.29 -1.50
CA GLU A 247 24.86 -5.72 -0.90
C GLU A 247 25.26 -4.39 -1.60
N GLY A 248 24.46 -3.33 -1.49
CA GLY A 248 24.73 -2.11 -2.26
C GLY A 248 23.95 -0.84 -1.95
N LEU A 249 22.83 -0.87 -1.24
CA LEU A 249 22.04 0.35 -0.99
C LEU A 249 22.37 0.97 0.38
N ARG A 250 23.48 1.71 0.44
CA ARG A 250 23.71 2.68 1.53
C ARG A 250 22.82 3.89 1.34
N LEU A 251 21.65 3.90 1.98
CA LEU A 251 20.94 5.15 2.21
C LEU A 251 21.74 5.97 3.22
N GLY A 252 22.21 7.13 2.76
CA GLY A 252 22.97 8.06 3.58
C GLY A 252 22.16 8.46 4.80
N LYS A 253 22.81 8.41 5.97
CA LYS A 253 22.31 8.98 7.21
C LYS A 253 21.87 10.43 6.96
N TYR A 254 20.60 10.73 7.21
CA TYR A 254 20.18 12.07 7.59
C TYR A 254 19.95 12.08 9.10
#